data_AF-A0AA39MCL1-F1
#
_entry.id   AF-A0AA39MCL1-F1
#
_cell.length_a   1.000
_cell.length_b   1.000
_cell.length_c   1.000
_cell.angle_alpha   90.00
_cell.angle_beta   90.00
_cell.angle_gamma   90.00
#
_symmetry.space_group_name_H-M   'P 1'
#
loop_
_entity.id
_entity.type
_entity.pdbx_description
1 polymer ?
#
loop_
_entity_poly.entity_id
_entity_poly.type
_entity_poly.pdbx_seq_one_letter_code
_entity_poly.pdbx_strand_id
1 'polypeptide(L)'
;MHSERRALYHVQDVPCGSHIETDSPIEGHTRFHFRVSVRAVTQFLTAFSCFTMLLAWLYFVVDSKLPHYGFARKCTDVPNKFLYKEGLPSLLKLGQLRAFPNYMMRLGILPTMLVRIFLIFSARWRKHVTEPESTSKTGFRNMLHDLLPALHAVEVFSLAMILILHCKFDHIGFYSVYAMCFTASSLAVMAVTVYLNMMKPGGQLTETDQKSLTIGLICLVLYGASAPLVMDNHLDFAKFFTCSYLVPYTYFALELISFVSYGAFHYYHGVIDIGDLEMCCYADAQDLPDEFSEFTSKTSHCMRCSEKANTSPLSCRTVSSIERNSKERMTM
;
A
#
# COMPACT_ATOMS: atom_id res chain seq x y z
N MET A 1 -27.42 42.67 -15.82
CA MET A 1 -26.50 41.80 -15.07
C MET A 1 -27.16 40.44 -14.95
N HIS A 2 -26.71 39.46 -15.75
CA HIS A 2 -27.18 38.08 -15.63
C HIS A 2 -26.61 37.47 -14.35
N SER A 3 -27.50 37.09 -13.44
CA SER A 3 -27.17 36.20 -12.33
C SER A 3 -27.00 34.81 -12.90
N GLU A 4 -25.76 34.38 -13.12
CA GLU A 4 -25.44 32.99 -13.36
C GLU A 4 -25.85 32.19 -12.12
N ARG A 5 -26.92 31.41 -12.24
CA ARG A 5 -27.24 30.36 -11.27
C ARG A 5 -26.11 29.33 -11.31
N ARG A 6 -25.14 29.45 -10.42
CA ARG A 6 -24.17 28.39 -10.17
C ARG A 6 -24.94 27.16 -9.68
N ALA A 7 -24.89 26.07 -10.45
CA ALA A 7 -25.47 24.81 -10.04
C ALA A 7 -24.75 24.33 -8.78
N LEU A 8 -25.50 24.14 -7.69
CA LEU A 8 -25.03 23.36 -6.55
C LEU A 8 -25.06 21.89 -6.97
N TYR A 9 -23.89 21.28 -7.05
CA TYR A 9 -23.77 19.84 -7.26
C TYR A 9 -23.91 19.14 -5.90
N HIS A 10 -24.74 18.10 -5.79
CA HIS A 10 -24.59 17.16 -4.67
C HIS A 10 -23.44 16.20 -4.96
N VAL A 11 -22.75 15.71 -3.92
CA VAL A 11 -21.65 14.74 -4.04
C VAL A 11 -22.08 13.47 -4.83
N GLN A 12 -23.37 13.16 -4.81
CA GLN A 12 -23.97 12.02 -5.52
C GLN A 12 -24.13 12.27 -7.04
N ASP A 13 -24.11 13.54 -7.47
CA ASP A 13 -24.33 13.94 -8.86
C ASP A 13 -23.01 14.05 -9.65
N VAL A 14 -21.87 13.87 -9.00
CA VAL A 14 -20.56 13.92 -9.63
C VAL A 14 -20.17 12.53 -10.13
N PRO A 15 -20.06 12.31 -11.46
CA PRO A 15 -19.54 11.06 -11.99
C PRO A 15 -18.15 10.75 -11.41
N CYS A 16 -17.93 9.51 -10.95
CA CYS A 16 -16.58 9.09 -10.55
C CYS A 16 -15.61 9.26 -11.72
N GLY A 17 -14.63 10.17 -11.57
CA GLY A 17 -13.62 10.45 -12.60
C GLY A 17 -13.92 11.65 -13.51
N SER A 18 -15.06 12.34 -13.36
CA SER A 18 -15.25 13.64 -14.00
C SER A 18 -14.46 14.71 -13.24
N HIS A 19 -13.84 15.63 -13.99
CA HIS A 19 -13.18 16.79 -13.42
C HIS A 19 -14.25 17.66 -12.75
N ILE A 20 -14.25 17.74 -11.42
CA ILE A 20 -15.15 18.64 -10.70
C ILE A 20 -14.61 20.06 -10.93
N GLU A 21 -15.41 20.93 -11.55
CA GLU A 21 -15.08 22.36 -11.61
C GLU A 21 -14.94 22.90 -10.18
N THR A 22 -13.76 23.41 -9.86
CA THR A 22 -13.31 23.74 -8.50
C THR A 22 -13.94 25.00 -7.92
N ASP A 23 -14.72 25.72 -8.72
CA ASP A 23 -15.18 27.07 -8.40
C ASP A 23 -16.64 27.10 -7.90
N SER A 24 -17.33 25.95 -7.92
CA SER A 24 -18.69 25.82 -7.38
C SER A 24 -18.67 25.18 -5.98
N PRO A 25 -19.35 25.77 -4.99
CA PRO A 25 -19.53 25.15 -3.68
C PRO A 25 -20.46 23.93 -3.79
N ILE A 26 -20.08 22.85 -3.11
CA ILE A 26 -20.91 21.65 -2.93
C ILE A 26 -21.73 21.84 -1.64
N GLU A 27 -23.02 21.55 -1.68
CA GLU A 27 -23.91 21.77 -0.53
C GLU A 27 -23.47 20.92 0.67
N GLY A 28 -23.35 21.54 1.86
CA GLY A 28 -23.11 20.84 3.13
C GLY A 28 -21.65 20.54 3.49
N HIS A 29 -20.67 20.89 2.64
CA HIS A 29 -19.25 20.62 2.92
C HIS A 29 -18.37 21.83 2.63
N THR A 30 -17.50 22.19 3.57
CA THR A 30 -16.39 23.11 3.29
C THR A 30 -15.22 22.39 2.63
N ARG A 31 -14.63 23.08 1.66
CA ARG A 31 -13.70 22.53 0.70
C ARG A 31 -12.26 22.82 1.11
N PHE A 32 -11.68 21.99 1.98
CA PHE A 32 -10.22 21.91 2.07
C PHE A 32 -9.73 20.84 1.10
N HIS A 33 -9.52 21.23 -0.15
CA HIS A 33 -9.02 20.33 -1.18
C HIS A 33 -7.50 20.19 -1.07
N PHE A 34 -7.02 19.31 -0.18
CA PHE A 34 -5.62 18.88 -0.21
C PHE A 34 -5.42 17.94 -1.40
N ARG A 35 -5.00 18.51 -2.54
CA ARG A 35 -4.66 17.72 -3.73
C ARG A 35 -3.33 17.01 -3.51
N VAL A 36 -3.38 15.88 -2.80
CA VAL A 36 -2.23 15.00 -2.66
C VAL A 36 -2.39 13.87 -3.68
N SER A 37 -1.61 13.94 -4.77
CA SER A 37 -1.57 12.84 -5.75
C SER A 37 -0.97 11.61 -5.09
N VAL A 38 -1.65 10.46 -5.19
CA VAL A 38 -1.13 9.15 -4.80
C VAL A 38 0.27 8.90 -5.35
N ARG A 39 0.54 9.38 -6.58
CA ARG A 39 1.84 9.27 -7.22
C ARG A 39 2.92 9.99 -6.41
N ALA A 40 2.65 11.22 -5.96
CA ALA A 40 3.59 11.99 -5.16
C ALA A 40 3.87 11.33 -3.79
N VAL A 41 2.82 10.84 -3.11
CA VAL A 41 2.98 10.10 -1.83
C VAL A 41 3.82 8.86 -2.02
N THR A 42 3.54 8.08 -3.05
CA THR A 42 4.23 6.81 -3.29
C THR A 42 5.68 7.03 -3.71
N GLN A 43 5.95 8.08 -4.51
CA GLN A 43 7.32 8.50 -4.82
C GLN A 43 8.09 8.94 -3.57
N PHE A 44 7.47 9.77 -2.72
CA PHE A 44 8.07 10.19 -1.45
C PHE A 44 8.38 8.99 -0.55
N LEU A 45 7.41 8.09 -0.33
CA LEU A 45 7.59 6.90 0.50
C LEU A 45 8.64 5.95 -0.06
N THR A 46 8.72 5.80 -1.38
CA THR A 46 9.78 5.00 -2.02
C THR A 46 11.14 5.64 -1.77
N ALA A 47 11.29 6.94 -2.00
CA ALA A 47 12.54 7.65 -1.76
C ALA A 47 12.94 7.57 -0.28
N PHE A 48 11.99 7.73 0.64
CA PHE A 48 12.19 7.59 2.08
C PHE A 48 12.62 6.16 2.46
N SER A 49 11.99 5.14 1.87
CA SER A 49 12.37 3.72 2.07
C SER A 49 13.79 3.45 1.57
N CYS A 50 14.12 3.90 0.36
CA CYS A 50 15.46 3.75 -0.19
C CYS A 50 16.51 4.45 0.68
N PHE A 51 16.23 5.69 1.10
CA PHE A 51 17.13 6.47 1.94
C PHE A 51 17.36 5.79 3.31
N THR A 52 16.30 5.35 3.98
CA THR A 52 16.40 4.68 5.27
C THR A 52 17.11 3.32 5.17
N MET A 53 16.87 2.53 4.12
CA MET A 53 17.63 1.30 3.88
C MET A 53 19.11 1.58 3.59
N LEU A 54 19.42 2.62 2.81
CA LEU A 54 20.80 3.03 2.56
C LEU A 54 21.48 3.48 3.86
N LEU A 55 20.81 4.26 4.72
CA LEU A 55 21.33 4.64 6.03
C LEU A 55 21.54 3.43 6.95
N ALA A 56 20.58 2.50 6.98
CA ALA A 56 20.69 1.26 7.73
C ALA A 56 21.93 0.46 7.27
N TRP A 57 22.20 0.46 5.97
CA TRP A 57 23.32 -0.26 5.40
C TRP A 57 24.66 0.47 5.60
N LEU A 58 24.69 1.80 5.43
CA LEU A 58 25.85 2.66 5.68
C LEU A 58 26.28 2.66 7.15
N TYR A 59 25.39 2.32 8.08
CA TYR A 59 25.74 2.09 9.48
C TYR A 59 26.92 1.09 9.62
N PHE A 60 27.04 0.13 8.69
CA PHE A 60 28.19 -0.77 8.62
C PHE A 60 29.53 -0.02 8.56
N VAL A 61 29.63 1.08 7.80
CA VAL A 61 30.89 1.82 7.67
C VAL A 61 31.35 2.35 9.03
N VAL A 62 30.39 2.80 9.85
CA VAL A 62 30.63 3.31 11.21
C VAL A 62 30.94 2.17 12.18
N ASP A 63 30.22 1.05 12.08
CA ASP A 63 30.33 -0.12 12.96
C ASP A 63 31.39 -1.15 12.52
N SER A 64 32.09 -0.89 11.40
CA SER A 64 33.07 -1.80 10.77
C SER A 64 34.23 -2.16 11.68
N LYS A 65 34.51 -1.34 12.70
CA LYS A 65 35.57 -1.57 13.69
C LYS A 65 35.22 -2.63 14.74
N LEU A 66 33.93 -2.95 14.90
CA LEU A 66 33.42 -3.97 15.83
C LEU A 66 32.33 -4.81 15.14
N PRO A 67 32.68 -5.65 14.15
CA PRO A 67 31.72 -6.44 13.38
C PRO A 67 31.04 -7.57 14.19
N HIS A 68 31.44 -7.74 15.45
CA HIS A 68 30.97 -8.80 16.34
C HIS A 68 30.22 -8.17 17.50
N TYR A 69 28.89 -8.28 17.46
CA TYR A 69 28.07 -7.87 18.59
C TYR A 69 27.70 -9.09 19.43
N GLY A 70 28.27 -9.11 20.64
CA GLY A 70 27.87 -10.07 21.65
C GLY A 70 26.51 -9.71 22.22
N PHE A 71 25.47 -10.42 21.79
CA PHE A 71 24.26 -10.54 22.60
C PHE A 71 24.64 -11.29 23.88
N ALA A 72 25.06 -10.54 24.90
CA ALA A 72 25.59 -11.06 26.17
C ALA A 72 26.75 -12.06 25.98
N ARG A 73 27.20 -12.68 27.09
CA ARG A 73 28.31 -13.65 27.18
C ARG A 73 28.26 -14.85 26.21
N LYS A 74 27.22 -14.99 25.37
CA LYS A 74 27.05 -16.13 24.46
C LYS A 74 27.86 -16.04 23.17
N CYS A 75 28.14 -14.85 22.63
CA CYS A 75 28.98 -14.74 21.43
C CYS A 75 30.49 -14.84 21.71
N THR A 76 30.91 -14.65 22.97
CA THR A 76 32.31 -14.86 23.37
C THR A 76 32.70 -16.34 23.37
N ASP A 77 31.72 -17.25 23.46
CA ASP A 77 31.93 -18.71 23.43
C ASP A 77 31.71 -19.30 22.03
N VAL A 78 31.33 -18.49 21.04
CA VAL A 78 31.17 -18.96 19.66
C VAL A 78 32.57 -19.13 19.06
N PRO A 79 32.99 -20.36 18.72
CA PRO A 79 34.34 -20.58 18.22
C PRO A 79 34.57 -19.79 16.92
N ASN A 80 35.78 -19.26 16.75
CA ASN A 80 36.20 -18.39 15.64
C ASN A 80 35.82 -18.88 14.23
N LYS A 81 35.49 -20.17 14.07
CA LYS A 81 34.99 -20.78 12.84
C LYS A 81 33.59 -20.29 12.39
N PHE A 82 32.79 -19.72 13.28
CA PHE A 82 31.46 -19.18 12.94
C PHE A 82 31.46 -17.64 12.77
N LEU A 83 32.63 -17.01 12.90
CA LEU A 83 32.83 -15.60 12.62
C LEU A 83 33.36 -15.50 11.18
N TYR A 84 32.47 -15.20 10.23
CA TYR A 84 32.89 -14.83 8.89
C TYR A 84 33.82 -13.62 8.99
N LYS A 85 35.08 -13.80 8.60
CA LYS A 85 36.11 -12.74 8.55
C LYS A 85 36.14 -12.01 7.22
N GLU A 86 35.57 -12.61 6.18
CA GLU A 86 35.54 -12.09 4.81
C GLU A 86 34.11 -12.16 4.29
N GLY A 87 33.63 -11.06 3.72
CA GLY A 87 32.27 -10.95 3.21
C GLY A 87 31.76 -9.51 3.18
N LEU A 88 30.52 -9.34 2.76
CA LEU A 88 29.82 -8.06 2.74
C LEU A 88 28.67 -8.05 3.76
N PRO A 89 28.30 -6.88 4.29
CA PRO A 89 27.24 -6.77 5.28
C PRO A 89 25.87 -7.06 4.67
N SER A 90 25.22 -8.12 5.18
CA SER A 90 23.81 -8.41 4.87
C SER A 90 22.90 -7.46 5.64
N LEU A 91 21.94 -6.85 4.96
CA LEU A 91 21.00 -5.91 5.57
C LEU A 91 20.04 -6.64 6.52
N LEU A 92 19.56 -7.83 6.14
CA LEU A 92 18.70 -8.67 6.98
C LEU A 92 19.40 -9.06 8.29
N LYS A 93 20.66 -9.51 8.21
CA LYS A 93 21.43 -9.86 9.41
C LYS A 93 21.77 -8.64 10.25
N LEU A 94 22.13 -7.53 9.61
CA LEU A 94 22.44 -6.28 10.29
C LEU A 94 21.22 -5.74 11.05
N GLY A 95 20.03 -5.79 10.44
CA GLY A 95 18.76 -5.44 11.07
C GLY A 95 18.36 -6.37 12.21
N GLN A 96 18.83 -7.62 12.25
CA GLN A 96 18.61 -8.51 13.40
C GLN A 96 19.66 -8.33 14.51
N LEU A 97 20.87 -7.85 14.18
CA LEU A 97 21.95 -7.72 15.15
C LEU A 97 22.06 -6.34 15.79
N ARG A 98 21.57 -5.29 15.11
CA ARG A 98 21.75 -3.90 15.52
C ARG A 98 20.41 -3.17 15.56
N ALA A 99 20.18 -2.46 16.66
CA ALA A 99 18.95 -1.70 16.86
C ALA A 99 18.77 -0.58 15.83
N PHE A 100 19.82 0.19 15.52
CA PHE A 100 19.70 1.31 14.57
C PHE A 100 19.28 0.88 13.16
N PRO A 101 19.95 -0.08 12.49
CA PRO A 101 19.51 -0.63 11.20
C PRO A 101 18.11 -1.22 11.26
N ASN A 102 17.76 -1.91 12.36
CA ASN A 102 16.40 -2.43 12.57
C ASN A 102 15.35 -1.31 12.55
N TYR A 103 15.57 -0.25 13.33
CA TYR A 103 14.66 0.91 13.38
C TYR A 103 14.54 1.59 12.02
N MET A 104 15.65 1.77 11.31
CA MET A 104 15.64 2.39 9.98
C MET A 104 14.88 1.54 8.96
N MET A 105 15.06 0.22 8.96
CA MET A 105 14.28 -0.68 8.11
C MET A 105 12.79 -0.63 8.44
N ARG A 106 12.41 -0.60 9.72
CA ARG A 106 11.01 -0.47 10.15
C ARG A 106 10.39 0.85 9.67
N LEU A 107 11.11 1.95 9.86
CA LEU A 107 10.66 3.29 9.43
C LEU A 107 10.48 3.36 7.92
N GLY A 108 11.41 2.79 7.13
CA GLY A 108 11.29 2.78 5.68
C GLY A 108 10.15 1.89 5.18
N ILE A 109 10.12 0.64 5.65
CA ILE A 109 9.30 -0.41 5.02
C ILE A 109 7.83 -0.35 5.49
N LEU A 110 7.56 -0.17 6.80
CA LEU A 110 6.21 -0.31 7.34
C LEU A 110 5.22 0.76 6.78
N PRO A 111 5.56 2.06 6.75
CA PRO A 111 4.65 3.07 6.19
C PRO A 111 4.36 2.83 4.71
N THR A 112 5.38 2.46 3.95
CA THR A 112 5.26 2.15 2.51
C THR A 112 4.32 0.97 2.27
N MET A 113 4.41 -0.07 3.11
CA MET A 113 3.51 -1.22 3.03
C MET A 113 2.08 -0.89 3.43
N LEU A 114 1.86 -0.07 4.46
CA LEU A 114 0.52 0.37 4.88
C LEU A 114 -0.19 1.15 3.78
N VAL A 115 0.50 2.12 3.18
CA VAL A 115 -0.06 2.90 2.07
C VAL A 115 -0.37 1.99 0.88
N ARG A 116 0.50 1.02 0.60
CA ARG A 116 0.28 0.06 -0.49
C ARG A 116 -1.01 -0.75 -0.31
N ILE A 117 -1.34 -1.20 0.90
CA ILE A 117 -2.63 -1.86 1.18
C ILE A 117 -3.79 -0.96 0.77
N PHE A 118 -3.77 0.30 1.21
CA PHE A 118 -4.80 1.28 0.87
C PHE A 118 -4.95 1.42 -0.65
N LEU A 119 -3.82 1.56 -1.37
CA LEU A 119 -3.80 1.70 -2.82
C LEU A 119 -4.39 0.50 -3.56
N ILE A 120 -4.16 -0.72 -3.07
CA ILE A 120 -4.72 -1.93 -3.65
C ILE A 120 -6.25 -1.94 -3.50
N PHE A 121 -6.77 -1.56 -2.33
CA PHE A 121 -8.22 -1.44 -2.13
C PHE A 121 -8.82 -0.37 -3.04
N SER A 122 -8.18 0.79 -3.17
CA SER A 122 -8.61 1.85 -4.09
C SER A 122 -8.61 1.37 -5.55
N ALA A 123 -7.57 0.65 -5.98
CA ALA A 123 -7.47 0.11 -7.33
C ALA A 123 -8.55 -0.95 -7.62
N ARG A 124 -8.85 -1.82 -6.65
CA ARG A 124 -9.95 -2.79 -6.73
C ARG A 124 -11.30 -2.09 -6.87
N TRP A 125 -11.55 -1.08 -6.04
CA TRP A 125 -12.80 -0.32 -6.09
C TRP A 125 -13.01 0.30 -7.48
N ARG A 126 -11.98 0.90 -8.06
CA ARG A 126 -12.04 1.48 -9.41
C ARG A 126 -12.34 0.43 -10.49
N LYS A 127 -11.74 -0.76 -10.41
CA LYS A 127 -11.90 -1.84 -11.41
C LYS A 127 -13.26 -2.54 -11.32
N HIS A 128 -13.84 -2.68 -10.11
CA HIS A 128 -15.19 -3.26 -9.92
C HIS A 128 -16.31 -2.40 -10.52
N VAL A 129 -16.10 -1.09 -10.72
CA VAL A 129 -17.10 -0.20 -11.34
C VAL A 129 -17.20 -0.39 -12.87
N THR A 130 -16.26 -1.10 -13.52
CA THR A 130 -16.10 -1.06 -14.98
C THR A 130 -16.21 -2.39 -15.73
N GLU A 131 -16.41 -3.53 -15.08
CA GLU A 131 -16.58 -4.80 -15.81
C GLU A 131 -18.06 -5.24 -15.84
N PRO A 132 -18.76 -5.10 -17.00
CA PRO A 132 -20.12 -5.58 -17.14
C PRO A 132 -20.17 -7.11 -17.05
N GLU A 133 -21.19 -7.65 -16.39
CA GLU A 133 -21.41 -9.09 -16.15
C GLU A 133 -21.44 -9.96 -17.43
N SER A 134 -21.58 -9.34 -18.61
CA SER A 134 -21.73 -10.04 -19.90
C SER A 134 -20.46 -10.72 -20.43
N THR A 135 -19.28 -10.49 -19.83
CA THR A 135 -18.02 -11.18 -20.17
C THR A 135 -17.75 -12.44 -19.32
N SER A 136 -18.80 -13.04 -18.73
CA SER A 136 -18.82 -14.09 -17.69
C SER A 136 -18.07 -15.42 -17.93
N LYS A 137 -17.20 -15.55 -18.94
CA LYS A 137 -16.26 -16.70 -19.05
C LYS A 137 -15.06 -16.60 -18.07
N THR A 138 -14.99 -15.56 -17.24
CA THR A 138 -13.80 -15.14 -16.46
C THR A 138 -13.93 -15.30 -14.93
N GLY A 139 -14.66 -16.29 -14.43
CA GLY A 139 -14.76 -16.54 -12.98
C GLY A 139 -13.41 -16.65 -12.26
N PHE A 140 -12.41 -17.25 -12.90
CA PHE A 140 -11.05 -17.34 -12.36
C PHE A 140 -10.35 -15.97 -12.26
N ARG A 141 -10.54 -15.07 -13.23
CA ARG A 141 -9.93 -13.72 -13.20
C ARG A 141 -10.53 -12.88 -12.07
N ASN A 142 -11.84 -12.95 -11.90
CA ASN A 142 -12.53 -12.23 -10.83
C ASN A 142 -12.11 -12.75 -9.46
N MET A 143 -12.01 -14.08 -9.31
CA MET A 143 -11.47 -14.70 -8.10
C MET A 143 -10.05 -14.20 -7.78
N LEU A 144 -9.17 -14.08 -8.78
CA LEU A 144 -7.82 -13.54 -8.59
C LEU A 144 -7.82 -12.06 -8.21
N HIS A 145 -8.69 -11.24 -8.81
CA HIS A 145 -8.86 -9.84 -8.41
C HIS A 145 -9.34 -9.69 -6.97
N ASP A 146 -10.21 -10.58 -6.50
CA ASP A 146 -10.73 -10.57 -5.14
C ASP A 146 -9.72 -11.14 -4.13
N LEU A 147 -8.88 -12.08 -4.55
CA LEU A 147 -7.82 -12.71 -3.76
C LEU A 147 -6.61 -11.79 -3.57
N LEU A 148 -6.29 -10.93 -4.54
CA LEU A 148 -5.08 -10.11 -4.54
C LEU A 148 -4.93 -9.20 -3.30
N PRO A 149 -5.98 -8.46 -2.83
CA PRO A 149 -5.89 -7.70 -1.58
C PRO A 149 -5.61 -8.56 -0.35
N ALA A 150 -6.19 -9.77 -0.29
CA ALA A 150 -5.95 -10.69 0.83
C ALA A 150 -4.51 -11.20 0.83
N LEU A 151 -3.97 -11.56 -0.34
CA LEU A 151 -2.56 -11.97 -0.47
C LEU A 151 -1.60 -10.85 -0.06
N HIS A 152 -1.89 -9.61 -0.45
CA HIS A 152 -1.11 -8.45 -0.02
C HIS A 152 -1.21 -8.19 1.49
N ALA A 153 -2.38 -8.37 2.09
CA ALA A 153 -2.53 -8.23 3.54
C ALA A 153 -1.65 -9.26 4.29
N VAL A 154 -1.62 -10.51 3.81
CA VAL A 154 -0.75 -11.56 4.36
C VAL A 154 0.73 -11.23 4.16
N GLU A 155 1.11 -10.75 2.97
CA GLU A 155 2.46 -10.31 2.66
C GLU A 155 2.93 -9.20 3.61
N VAL A 156 2.15 -8.13 3.74
CA VAL A 156 2.49 -6.99 4.61
C VAL A 156 2.53 -7.39 6.07
N PHE A 157 1.57 -8.19 6.52
CA PHE A 157 1.54 -8.68 7.89
C PHE A 157 2.77 -9.55 8.19
N SER A 158 3.13 -10.47 7.30
CA SER A 158 4.29 -11.34 7.46
C SER A 158 5.59 -10.52 7.51
N LEU A 159 5.75 -9.53 6.63
CA LEU A 159 6.90 -8.64 6.63
C LEU A 159 6.99 -7.81 7.92
N ALA A 160 5.86 -7.27 8.39
CA ALA A 160 5.81 -6.53 9.65
C ALA A 160 6.24 -7.41 10.83
N MET A 161 5.76 -8.66 10.88
CA MET A 161 6.16 -9.62 11.91
C MET A 161 7.65 -9.96 11.84
N ILE A 162 8.24 -10.14 10.65
CA ILE A 162 9.69 -10.36 10.49
C ILE A 162 10.51 -9.17 11.01
N LEU A 163 10.04 -7.94 10.78
CA LEU A 163 10.73 -6.74 11.22
C LEU A 163 10.61 -6.51 12.73
N ILE A 164 9.45 -6.84 13.31
CA ILE A 164 9.13 -6.64 14.74
C ILE A 164 9.75 -7.74 15.60
N LEU A 165 9.53 -9.01 15.24
CA LEU A 165 10.03 -10.15 15.99
C LEU A 165 11.55 -10.21 15.93
N HIS A 166 12.14 -10.35 17.09
CA HIS A 166 13.55 -10.57 17.22
C HIS A 166 13.81 -12.07 17.34
N CYS A 167 14.46 -12.66 16.34
CA CYS A 167 14.68 -14.10 16.23
C CYS A 167 15.35 -14.76 17.47
N LYS A 168 16.04 -13.97 18.32
CA LYS A 168 16.69 -14.45 19.56
C LYS A 168 15.89 -14.28 20.85
N PHE A 169 15.00 -13.29 20.90
CA PHE A 169 14.22 -13.01 22.13
C PHE A 169 12.82 -13.60 22.04
N ASP A 170 12.30 -13.74 20.83
CA ASP A 170 11.02 -14.35 20.53
C ASP A 170 11.20 -15.79 20.06
N HIS A 171 10.08 -16.49 19.86
CA HIS A 171 10.07 -17.88 19.40
C HIS A 171 10.55 -17.99 17.94
N ILE A 172 11.72 -18.60 17.72
CA ILE A 172 12.34 -18.80 16.40
C ILE A 172 11.41 -19.49 15.38
N GLY A 173 10.53 -20.38 15.85
CA GLY A 173 9.54 -21.04 15.02
C GLY A 173 8.54 -20.05 14.40
N PHE A 174 8.11 -19.03 15.16
CA PHE A 174 7.21 -18.01 14.61
C PHE A 174 7.92 -17.14 13.59
N TYR A 175 9.16 -16.72 13.89
CA TYR A 175 9.98 -15.97 12.93
C TYR A 175 10.14 -16.72 11.60
N SER A 176 10.42 -18.03 11.68
CA SER A 176 10.60 -18.88 10.50
C SER A 176 9.33 -19.02 9.68
N VAL A 177 8.17 -19.20 10.33
CA VAL A 177 6.87 -19.26 9.65
C VAL A 177 6.58 -17.95 8.93
N TYR A 178 6.74 -16.79 9.59
CA TYR A 178 6.49 -15.51 8.95
C TYR A 178 7.46 -15.22 7.80
N ALA A 179 8.73 -15.58 7.93
CA ALA A 179 9.71 -15.51 6.86
C ALA A 179 9.29 -16.29 5.61
N MET A 180 8.88 -17.55 5.78
CA MET A 180 8.39 -18.38 4.68
C MET A 180 7.07 -17.86 4.10
N CYS A 181 6.12 -17.45 4.95
CA CYS A 181 4.85 -16.87 4.54
C CYS A 181 5.04 -15.59 3.73
N PHE A 182 5.98 -14.72 4.14
CA PHE A 182 6.32 -13.51 3.39
C PHE A 182 6.84 -13.86 1.99
N THR A 183 7.86 -14.70 1.88
CA THR A 183 8.41 -15.08 0.56
C THR A 183 7.36 -15.72 -0.34
N ALA A 184 6.55 -16.64 0.19
CA ALA A 184 5.50 -17.31 -0.58
C ALA A 184 4.38 -16.35 -1.02
N SER A 185 3.89 -15.49 -0.11
CA SER A 185 2.84 -14.52 -0.43
C SER A 185 3.32 -13.43 -1.38
N SER A 186 4.54 -12.91 -1.23
CA SER A 186 5.14 -11.97 -2.20
C SER A 186 5.24 -12.58 -3.60
N LEU A 187 5.68 -13.83 -3.73
CA LEU A 187 5.71 -14.53 -5.02
C LEU A 187 4.30 -14.69 -5.61
N ALA A 188 3.34 -15.10 -4.79
CA ALA A 188 1.95 -15.24 -5.23
C ALA A 188 1.36 -13.91 -5.70
N VAL A 189 1.59 -12.83 -4.93
CA VAL A 189 1.21 -11.47 -5.28
C VAL A 189 1.79 -11.07 -6.64
N MET A 190 3.10 -11.21 -6.83
CA MET A 190 3.77 -10.82 -8.06
C MET A 190 3.24 -11.64 -9.26
N ALA A 191 3.11 -12.96 -9.09
CA ALA A 191 2.61 -13.86 -10.13
C ALA A 191 1.16 -13.54 -10.53
N VAL A 192 0.26 -13.35 -9.55
CA VAL A 192 -1.14 -13.00 -9.80
C VAL A 192 -1.23 -11.64 -10.50
N THR A 193 -0.43 -10.66 -10.08
CA THR A 193 -0.44 -9.31 -10.66
C THR A 193 0.02 -9.33 -12.12
N VAL A 194 1.11 -10.03 -12.42
CA VAL A 194 1.61 -10.23 -13.79
C VAL A 194 0.55 -10.95 -14.64
N TYR A 195 -0.05 -12.03 -14.12
CA TYR A 195 -1.08 -12.78 -14.82
C TYR A 195 -2.32 -11.92 -15.15
N LEU A 196 -2.81 -11.14 -14.18
CA LEU A 196 -3.95 -10.25 -14.38
C LEU A 196 -3.64 -9.18 -15.44
N ASN A 197 -2.40 -8.69 -15.51
CA ASN A 197 -1.97 -7.74 -16.54
C ASN A 197 -1.84 -8.38 -17.93
N MET A 198 -1.46 -9.65 -18.02
CA MET A 198 -1.47 -10.39 -19.29
C MET A 198 -2.89 -10.63 -19.82
N MET A 199 -3.86 -10.76 -18.91
CA MET A 199 -5.26 -11.08 -19.22
C MET A 199 -6.15 -9.83 -19.40
N LYS A 200 -5.57 -8.67 -19.71
CA LYS A 200 -6.33 -7.43 -19.96
C LYS A 200 -7.32 -7.65 -21.12
N PRO A 201 -8.61 -7.29 -20.95
CA PRO A 201 -9.64 -7.53 -21.96
C PRO A 201 -9.40 -6.63 -23.19
N GLY A 202 -9.58 -7.18 -24.38
CA GLY A 202 -9.45 -6.45 -25.65
C GLY A 202 -8.11 -6.59 -26.37
N GLY A 203 -7.11 -7.25 -25.79
CA GLY A 203 -5.86 -7.64 -26.46
C GLY A 203 -4.94 -6.49 -26.92
N GLN A 204 -5.41 -5.24 -26.83
CA GLN A 204 -4.62 -4.04 -27.13
C GLN A 204 -3.88 -3.60 -25.88
N LEU A 205 -2.67 -4.15 -25.69
CA LEU A 205 -1.73 -3.64 -24.70
C LEU A 205 -1.10 -2.35 -25.24
N THR A 206 -1.19 -1.26 -24.48
CA THR A 206 -0.43 -0.05 -24.81
C THR A 206 1.07 -0.31 -24.67
N GLU A 207 1.92 0.51 -25.30
CA GLU A 207 3.39 0.39 -25.15
C GLU A 207 3.82 0.46 -23.67
N THR A 208 3.16 1.32 -22.90
CA THR A 208 3.37 1.44 -21.45
C THR A 208 2.99 0.15 -20.71
N ASP A 209 1.88 -0.49 -21.08
CA ASP A 209 1.45 -1.78 -20.50
C ASP A 209 2.44 -2.90 -20.82
N GLN A 210 2.95 -2.96 -22.05
CA GLN A 210 3.95 -3.95 -22.45
C GLN A 210 5.25 -3.77 -21.68
N LYS A 211 5.71 -2.52 -21.51
CA LYS A 211 6.90 -2.20 -20.71
C LYS A 211 6.70 -2.59 -19.24
N SER A 212 5.53 -2.28 -18.68
CA SER A 212 5.13 -2.67 -17.32
C SER A 212 5.19 -4.18 -17.13
N LEU A 213 4.57 -4.92 -18.05
CA LEU A 213 4.53 -6.37 -18.01
C LEU A 213 5.92 -6.99 -18.13
N THR A 214 6.76 -6.46 -19.02
CA THR A 214 8.15 -6.94 -19.22
C THR A 214 8.97 -6.75 -17.94
N ILE A 215 8.90 -5.57 -17.33
CA ILE A 215 9.59 -5.28 -16.06
C ILE A 215 9.05 -6.18 -14.95
N GLY A 216 7.72 -6.36 -14.88
CA GLY A 216 7.06 -7.24 -13.93
C GLY A 216 7.52 -8.69 -14.02
N LEU A 217 7.64 -9.23 -15.23
CA LEU A 217 8.14 -10.58 -15.50
C LEU A 217 9.61 -10.73 -15.09
N ILE A 218 10.47 -9.77 -15.47
CA ILE A 218 11.88 -9.79 -15.08
C ILE A 218 12.01 -9.79 -13.55
N CYS A 219 11.27 -8.91 -12.86
CA CYS A 219 11.30 -8.83 -11.41
C CYS A 219 10.78 -10.11 -10.75
N LEU A 220 9.70 -10.71 -11.27
CA LEU A 220 9.16 -11.98 -10.78
C LEU A 220 10.18 -13.11 -10.88
N VAL A 221 10.85 -13.25 -12.03
CA VAL A 221 11.87 -14.29 -12.23
C VAL A 221 13.07 -14.07 -11.32
N LEU A 222 13.59 -12.85 -11.26
CA LEU A 222 14.73 -12.51 -10.40
C LEU A 222 14.40 -12.74 -8.92
N TYR A 223 13.26 -12.24 -8.45
CA TYR A 223 12.82 -12.42 -7.07
C TYR A 223 12.57 -13.91 -6.74
N GLY A 224 11.90 -14.64 -7.63
CA GLY A 224 11.64 -16.08 -7.47
C GLY A 224 12.89 -16.93 -7.40
N ALA A 225 13.96 -16.54 -8.09
CA ALA A 225 15.24 -17.22 -8.01
C ALA A 225 16.02 -16.84 -6.74
N SER A 226 16.05 -15.54 -6.37
CA SER A 226 16.91 -15.06 -5.29
C SER A 226 16.29 -15.15 -3.90
N ALA A 227 15.01 -14.81 -3.74
CA ALA A 227 14.39 -14.65 -2.42
C ALA A 227 14.36 -15.94 -1.58
N PRO A 228 14.04 -17.12 -2.14
CA PRO A 228 14.07 -18.36 -1.36
C PRO A 228 15.47 -18.69 -0.83
N LEU A 229 16.51 -18.50 -1.65
CA LEU A 229 17.90 -18.76 -1.27
C LEU A 229 18.39 -17.78 -0.19
N VAL A 230 18.03 -16.50 -0.32
CA VAL A 230 18.36 -15.46 0.67
C VAL A 230 17.67 -15.75 2.00
N MET A 231 16.38 -16.11 1.96
CA MET A 231 15.59 -16.36 3.17
C MET A 231 16.06 -17.63 3.88
N ASP A 232 16.40 -18.69 3.15
CA ASP A 232 16.95 -19.92 3.73
C ASP A 232 18.27 -19.66 4.47
N ASN A 233 19.20 -18.97 3.81
CA ASN A 233 20.47 -18.54 4.43
C ASN A 233 20.26 -17.59 5.64
N HIS A 234 19.22 -16.76 5.61
CA HIS A 234 18.86 -15.89 6.74
C HIS A 234 18.25 -16.68 7.91
N LEU A 235 17.41 -17.68 7.63
CA LEU A 235 16.84 -18.56 8.64
C LEU A 235 17.90 -19.45 9.27
N ASP A 236 18.86 -19.94 8.50
CA ASP A 236 20.02 -20.66 9.04
C ASP A 236 20.87 -19.76 9.94
N PHE A 237 21.11 -18.50 9.53
CA PHE A 237 21.72 -17.50 10.41
C PHE A 237 20.96 -17.35 11.74
N ALA A 238 19.63 -17.30 11.68
CA ALA A 238 18.78 -17.16 12.86
C ALA A 238 18.82 -18.41 13.77
N LYS A 239 18.92 -19.62 13.19
CA LYS A 239 19.01 -20.89 13.93
C LYS A 239 20.39 -21.13 14.56
N PHE A 240 21.47 -20.86 13.83
CA PHE A 240 22.83 -21.26 14.22
C PHE A 240 23.59 -20.24 15.09
N PHE A 241 22.92 -19.20 15.60
CA PHE A 241 23.52 -18.20 16.51
C PHE A 241 24.80 -17.54 15.96
N THR A 242 24.89 -17.33 14.65
CA THR A 242 26.03 -16.62 14.07
C THR A 242 26.01 -15.15 14.53
N CYS A 243 27.11 -14.67 15.09
CA CYS A 243 27.25 -13.30 15.61
C CYS A 243 27.86 -12.31 14.59
N SER A 244 27.91 -12.71 13.31
CA SER A 244 28.41 -11.88 12.21
C SER A 244 27.28 -11.54 11.25
N TYR A 245 27.14 -10.26 10.92
CA TYR A 245 26.24 -9.80 9.86
C TYR A 245 26.83 -10.00 8.45
N LEU A 246 28.08 -10.47 8.35
CA LEU A 246 28.73 -10.70 7.07
C LEU A 246 28.19 -11.96 6.38
N VAL A 247 28.08 -11.87 5.06
CA VAL A 247 27.70 -12.99 4.18
C VAL A 247 28.71 -13.12 3.04
N PRO A 248 28.84 -14.33 2.46
CA PRO A 248 29.57 -14.50 1.21
C PRO A 248 29.04 -13.56 0.11
N TYR A 249 29.92 -13.15 -0.81
CA TYR A 249 29.60 -12.24 -1.91
C TYR A 249 28.41 -12.71 -2.76
N THR A 250 28.26 -14.02 -2.94
CA THR A 250 27.13 -14.63 -3.67
C THR A 250 25.79 -14.32 -2.99
N TYR A 251 25.67 -14.56 -1.69
CA TYR A 251 24.46 -14.28 -0.92
C TYR A 251 24.20 -12.78 -0.81
N PHE A 252 25.25 -11.97 -0.71
CA PHE A 252 25.11 -10.52 -0.78
C PHE A 252 24.49 -10.07 -2.12
N ALA A 253 25.00 -10.58 -3.25
CA ALA A 253 24.47 -10.26 -4.56
C ALA A 253 23.01 -10.73 -4.71
N LEU A 254 22.68 -11.93 -4.21
CA LEU A 254 21.30 -12.44 -4.21
C LEU A 254 20.36 -11.59 -3.34
N GLU A 255 20.82 -11.13 -2.17
CA GLU A 255 20.05 -10.23 -1.30
C GLU A 255 19.75 -8.91 -1.99
N LEU A 256 20.76 -8.32 -2.66
CA LEU A 256 20.59 -7.10 -3.44
C LEU A 256 19.61 -7.30 -4.61
N ILE A 257 19.76 -8.38 -5.37
CA ILE A 257 18.85 -8.74 -6.47
C ILE A 257 17.42 -8.85 -5.93
N SER A 258 17.23 -9.57 -4.82
CA SER A 258 15.93 -9.79 -4.20
C SER A 258 15.27 -8.48 -3.76
N PHE A 259 16.01 -7.57 -3.13
CA PHE A 259 15.45 -6.28 -2.70
C PHE A 259 15.14 -5.36 -3.88
N VAL A 260 16.03 -5.30 -4.86
CA VAL A 260 15.83 -4.44 -6.03
C VAL A 260 14.67 -4.95 -6.88
N SER A 261 14.57 -6.26 -7.13
CA SER A 261 13.47 -6.83 -7.91
C SER A 261 12.12 -6.66 -7.21
N TYR A 262 12.06 -6.90 -5.90
CA TYR A 262 10.84 -6.68 -5.11
C TYR A 262 10.44 -5.21 -5.09
N GLY A 263 11.38 -4.32 -4.78
CA GLY A 263 11.15 -2.88 -4.75
C GLY A 263 10.73 -2.32 -6.10
N ALA A 264 11.42 -2.69 -7.18
CA ALA A 264 11.12 -2.25 -8.54
C ALA A 264 9.75 -2.72 -9.00
N PHE A 265 9.38 -3.97 -8.74
CA PHE A 265 8.06 -4.51 -9.08
C PHE A 265 6.94 -3.70 -8.46
N HIS A 266 7.02 -3.48 -7.14
CA HIS A 266 5.97 -2.77 -6.41
C HIS A 266 5.97 -1.27 -6.66
N TYR A 267 7.14 -0.68 -6.91
CA TYR A 267 7.24 0.71 -7.37
C TYR A 267 6.52 0.88 -8.72
N TYR A 268 6.81 0.02 -9.69
CA TYR A 268 6.23 0.13 -11.03
C TYR A 268 4.71 -0.06 -10.98
N HIS A 269 4.21 -1.11 -10.34
CA HIS A 269 2.77 -1.38 -10.26
C HIS A 269 2.01 -0.42 -9.31
N GLY A 270 2.65 0.07 -8.24
CA GLY A 270 2.02 0.98 -7.28
C GLY A 270 2.01 2.45 -7.72
N VAL A 271 3.05 2.91 -8.42
CA VAL A 271 3.21 4.34 -8.79
C VAL A 271 2.69 4.63 -10.20
N ILE A 272 2.89 3.70 -11.15
CA ILE A 272 2.68 4.00 -12.58
C ILE A 272 1.28 3.57 -13.03
N ASP A 273 0.76 2.44 -12.52
CA ASP A 273 -0.51 1.86 -13.01
C ASP A 273 -1.76 2.44 -12.29
N ILE A 274 -1.59 3.02 -11.09
CA ILE A 274 -2.70 3.55 -10.28
C ILE A 274 -3.20 4.92 -10.77
N GLY A 275 -2.43 5.60 -11.64
CA GLY A 275 -2.78 6.92 -12.19
C GLY A 275 -2.91 7.99 -11.10
N ASP A 276 -3.47 9.15 -11.46
CA ASP A 276 -3.74 10.23 -10.51
C ASP A 276 -5.03 9.91 -9.73
N LEU A 277 -4.87 9.21 -8.60
CA LEU A 277 -5.88 9.18 -7.55
C LEU A 277 -5.72 10.45 -6.70
N GLU A 278 -6.79 11.23 -6.63
CA GLU A 278 -6.89 12.40 -5.78
C GLU A 278 -7.63 12.02 -4.49
N MET A 279 -7.01 12.29 -3.34
CA MET A 279 -7.67 12.14 -2.06
C MET A 279 -8.43 13.42 -1.74
N CYS A 280 -9.76 13.37 -1.79
CA CYS A 280 -10.62 14.48 -1.39
C CYS A 280 -11.01 14.31 0.09
N CYS A 281 -10.53 15.20 0.95
CA CYS A 281 -11.02 15.30 2.33
C CYS A 281 -12.21 16.26 2.35
N TYR A 282 -13.38 15.77 2.75
CA TYR A 282 -14.57 16.61 2.98
C TYR A 282 -14.71 16.81 4.49
N ALA A 283 -14.74 18.06 4.95
CA ALA A 283 -15.14 18.38 6.32
C ALA A 283 -16.67 18.48 6.37
N ASP A 284 -17.29 17.97 7.44
CA ASP A 284 -18.69 18.28 7.73
C ASP A 284 -18.77 19.76 8.13
N ALA A 285 -19.88 20.43 7.81
CA ALA A 285 -20.10 21.83 8.18
C ALA A 285 -20.01 22.07 9.70
N GLN A 286 -20.17 21.01 10.51
CA GLN A 286 -20.03 21.05 11.97
C GLN A 286 -18.58 21.06 12.46
N ASP A 287 -17.62 20.67 11.63
CA ASP A 287 -16.21 20.50 12.00
C ASP A 287 -15.36 21.76 11.72
N LEU A 288 -15.99 22.86 11.31
CA LEU A 288 -15.30 24.12 11.02
C LEU A 288 -15.16 24.99 12.27
N PRO A 289 -14.02 25.66 12.47
CA PRO A 289 -13.93 26.79 13.40
C PRO A 289 -15.00 27.83 13.07
N ASP A 290 -15.60 28.44 14.09
CA ASP A 290 -16.68 29.44 13.96
C ASP A 290 -16.34 30.56 12.95
N GLU A 291 -15.05 30.87 12.79
CA GLU A 291 -14.50 31.85 11.84
C GLU A 291 -14.83 31.54 10.36
N PHE A 292 -15.16 30.29 10.01
CA PHE A 292 -15.52 29.89 8.65
C PHE A 292 -17.02 29.62 8.47
N SER A 293 -17.81 29.69 9.55
CA SER A 293 -19.27 29.48 9.54
C SER A 293 -20.04 30.64 8.89
N GLU A 294 -19.41 31.81 8.73
CA GLU A 294 -20.01 32.98 8.07
C GLU A 294 -20.21 32.79 6.56
N PHE A 295 -19.46 31.89 5.90
CA PHE A 295 -19.62 31.59 4.47
C PHE A 295 -20.74 30.60 4.17
N THR A 296 -21.18 29.80 5.16
CA THR A 296 -22.43 29.03 5.09
C THR A 296 -23.58 29.94 5.49
N SER A 297 -23.85 30.93 4.64
CA SER A 297 -24.88 31.92 4.93
C SER A 297 -26.24 31.25 5.15
N LYS A 298 -26.91 31.73 6.20
CA LYS A 298 -28.30 31.54 6.63
C LYS A 298 -29.37 31.82 5.55
N THR A 299 -29.24 31.25 4.36
CA THR A 299 -30.14 31.45 3.22
C THR A 299 -30.69 30.12 2.71
N SER A 300 -31.31 29.35 3.62
CA SER A 300 -32.27 28.31 3.25
C SER A 300 -33.64 28.55 3.89
N HIS A 301 -34.07 29.81 4.00
CA HIS A 301 -35.50 30.09 3.94
C HIS A 301 -35.96 29.96 2.49
N CYS A 302 -36.27 28.71 2.11
CA CYS A 302 -36.98 28.39 0.89
C CYS A 302 -38.39 29.01 0.95
N MET A 303 -38.51 30.28 0.54
CA MET A 303 -39.79 30.89 0.18
C MET A 303 -40.29 30.27 -1.12
N ARG A 304 -40.77 29.02 -1.08
CA ARG A 304 -41.64 28.46 -2.13
C ARG A 304 -42.46 27.24 -1.75
N CYS A 305 -42.71 27.03 -0.46
CA CYS A 305 -43.72 26.09 0.03
C CYS A 305 -44.75 26.84 0.90
N SER A 306 -45.39 27.86 0.34
CA SER A 306 -46.68 28.34 0.84
C SER A 306 -47.70 28.10 -0.25
N GLU A 307 -48.43 26.99 -0.09
CA GLU A 307 -49.83 26.78 -0.48
C GLU A 307 -50.06 25.29 -0.77
N LYS A 308 -50.37 24.52 0.27
CA LYS A 308 -51.64 23.77 0.41
C LYS A 308 -51.58 22.73 1.54
N ALA A 309 -52.59 22.84 2.40
CA ALA A 309 -53.28 21.78 3.15
C ALA A 309 -52.58 21.13 4.37
N ASN A 310 -52.90 21.72 5.54
CA ASN A 310 -53.44 21.06 6.75
C ASN A 310 -53.34 19.52 6.84
N THR A 311 -52.43 19.02 7.68
CA THR A 311 -52.66 17.95 8.68
C THR A 311 -51.48 17.84 9.65
N SER A 312 -51.77 17.92 10.95
CA SER A 312 -51.11 17.32 12.14
C SER A 312 -49.56 17.28 12.28
N PRO A 313 -48.98 17.82 13.37
CA PRO A 313 -47.54 17.81 13.62
C PRO A 313 -47.13 16.60 14.48
N LEU A 314 -46.84 15.44 13.89
CA LEU A 314 -46.13 14.33 14.54
C LEU A 314 -45.89 13.20 13.53
N SER A 315 -44.83 13.30 12.72
CA SER A 315 -44.13 12.17 12.06
C SER A 315 -43.11 12.70 11.02
N CYS A 316 -42.09 13.43 11.47
CA CYS A 316 -40.84 13.54 10.72
C CYS A 316 -39.83 12.58 11.36
N ARG A 317 -40.01 11.28 11.09
CA ARG A 317 -39.02 10.26 11.42
C ARG A 317 -38.35 9.85 10.10
N THR A 318 -37.05 10.11 10.05
CA THR A 318 -36.02 9.62 9.14
C THR A 318 -36.45 8.43 8.28
N VAL A 319 -36.85 8.70 7.03
CA VAL A 319 -36.89 7.68 5.99
C VAL A 319 -35.46 7.54 5.47
N SER A 320 -34.86 6.37 5.74
CA SER A 320 -33.46 6.10 5.38
C SER A 320 -33.27 6.11 3.86
N SER A 321 -32.09 6.58 3.43
CA SER A 321 -31.63 6.70 2.04
C SER A 321 -31.64 5.40 1.22
N ILE A 322 -31.93 4.25 1.84
CA ILE A 322 -32.02 2.95 1.17
C ILE A 322 -33.38 2.77 0.47
N GLU A 323 -34.48 3.28 1.03
CA GLU A 323 -35.83 3.10 0.45
C GLU A 323 -36.09 3.98 -0.78
N ARG A 324 -35.37 5.10 -0.94
CA ARG A 324 -35.52 5.97 -2.12
C ARG A 324 -34.92 5.32 -3.37
N ASN A 325 -33.78 4.65 -3.24
CA ASN A 325 -33.11 3.97 -4.34
C ASN A 325 -33.83 2.71 -4.84
N SER A 326 -34.67 2.06 -4.02
CA SER A 326 -35.45 0.90 -4.47
C SER A 326 -36.66 1.27 -5.31
N LYS A 327 -37.18 2.50 -5.19
CA LYS A 327 -38.38 2.93 -5.93
C LYS A 327 -38.07 3.44 -7.33
N GLU A 328 -36.93 4.09 -7.54
CA GLU A 328 -36.55 4.60 -8.88
C GLU A 328 -35.97 3.50 -9.79
N ARG A 329 -35.47 2.39 -9.24
CA ARG A 329 -34.98 1.23 -10.03
C ARG A 329 -36.06 0.31 -10.59
N MET A 330 -37.34 0.48 -10.21
CA MET A 330 -38.44 -0.32 -10.77
C MET A 330 -39.17 0.37 -11.92
N THR A 331 -38.73 1.57 -12.33
CA THR A 331 -39.25 2.27 -13.50
C THR A 331 -38.11 2.77 -14.38
N MET A 332 -37.31 1.85 -14.90
CA MET A 332 -36.60 1.98 -16.18
C MET A 332 -36.50 0.63 -16.86
#